data_AF-A0A1F5XZD2-F1
#
_entry.id   AF-A0A1F5XZD2-F1
#
_cell.length_a   1.000
_cell.length_b   1.000
_cell.length_c   1.000
_cell.angle_alpha   90.00
_cell.angle_beta   90.00
_cell.angle_gamma   90.00
#
_symmetry.space_group_name_H-M   'P 1'
#
loop_
_entity.id
_entity.type
_entity.pdbx_description
1 polymer ?
#
loop_
_entity_poly.entity_id
_entity_poly.type
_entity_poly.pdbx_seq_one_letter_code
_entity_poly.pdbx_strand_id
1 'polypeptide(L)'
;MNTVGSPIGTGMSESKTALGKFLREKRLGLHISQVEAAKRVGMKQSRYSTLERGIFTRVNGKWFPGLAHALKCRITELRALTPIRKAPQTKRGNLIRYLRKRQHLSIEELALILHMKRRYVYELETRGNQKMKSETVEKLASALNCDVSIFKNCVGLERRKAKGKLGRLVQSRCHFLNLNQAELARRTGKTRAYISKIESGALSLRFAHETRRLLSGALELDPSVIDAAVKKKKPEVSAIP
;
A
#
# COMPACT_ATOMS: atom_id res chain seq x y z
N MET A 1 21.84 45.42 -35.41
CA MET A 1 21.56 44.22 -36.23
C MET A 1 20.53 43.39 -35.49
N ASN A 2 19.26 43.42 -35.90
CA ASN A 2 18.20 42.60 -35.31
C ASN A 2 18.48 41.15 -35.68
N THR A 3 18.95 40.36 -34.71
CA THR A 3 19.06 38.92 -34.87
C THR A 3 17.65 38.40 -35.12
N VAL A 4 17.39 37.90 -36.33
CA VAL A 4 16.18 37.15 -36.65
C VAL A 4 16.26 35.90 -35.76
N GLY A 5 15.62 35.98 -34.59
CA GLY A 5 15.61 34.90 -33.63
C GLY A 5 15.03 33.66 -34.31
N SER A 6 15.70 32.52 -34.13
CA SER A 6 15.25 31.23 -34.68
C SER A 6 13.76 31.02 -34.41
N PRO A 7 12.98 30.47 -35.37
CA PRO A 7 11.55 30.29 -35.21
C PRO A 7 11.22 29.52 -33.93
N ILE A 8 10.19 29.97 -33.22
CA ILE A 8 9.77 29.39 -31.95
C ILE A 8 9.51 27.89 -32.13
N GLY A 9 10.30 27.07 -31.45
CA GLY A 9 10.15 25.61 -31.48
C GLY A 9 11.22 24.84 -32.25
N THR A 10 12.23 25.52 -32.81
CA THR A 10 13.35 24.83 -33.47
C THR A 10 14.16 23.99 -32.47
N GLY A 11 14.48 22.73 -32.81
CA GLY A 11 15.32 21.85 -31.99
C GLY A 11 14.67 21.27 -30.71
N MET A 12 13.34 21.28 -30.60
CA MET A 12 12.66 20.75 -29.40
C MET A 12 12.68 19.22 -29.35
N SER A 13 13.07 18.65 -28.21
CA SER A 13 12.93 17.20 -27.96
C SER A 13 11.46 16.80 -27.84
N GLU A 14 11.10 15.60 -28.30
CA GLU A 14 9.75 15.06 -28.16
C GLU A 14 9.28 15.00 -26.70
N SER A 15 7.96 15.15 -26.53
CA SER A 15 7.34 15.02 -25.22
C SER A 15 6.99 13.56 -24.90
N LYS A 16 7.32 13.14 -23.68
CA LYS A 16 7.07 11.78 -23.18
C LYS A 16 5.64 11.55 -22.68
N THR A 17 4.81 12.59 -22.58
CA THR A 17 3.45 12.48 -22.03
C THR A 17 2.43 13.20 -22.92
N ALA A 18 1.19 12.71 -22.92
CA ALA A 18 0.10 13.34 -23.67
C ALA A 18 -0.15 14.79 -23.21
N LEU A 19 -0.08 15.06 -21.91
CA LEU A 19 -0.14 16.42 -21.38
C LEU A 19 0.99 17.30 -21.93
N GLY A 20 2.23 16.82 -21.94
CA GLY A 20 3.36 17.63 -22.40
C GLY A 20 3.26 17.98 -23.89
N LYS A 21 2.79 17.03 -24.72
CA LYS A 21 2.46 17.27 -26.15
C LYS A 21 1.39 18.35 -26.27
N PHE A 22 0.28 18.19 -25.56
CA PHE A 22 -0.84 19.13 -25.57
C PHE A 22 -0.44 20.56 -25.13
N LEU A 23 0.31 20.69 -24.03
CA LEU A 23 0.77 22.00 -23.55
C LEU A 23 1.62 22.70 -24.62
N ARG A 24 2.50 21.94 -25.28
CA ARG A 24 3.36 22.45 -26.35
C ARG A 24 2.56 22.87 -27.57
N GLU A 25 1.65 22.03 -28.04
CA GLU A 25 0.78 22.33 -29.18
C GLU A 25 -0.04 23.61 -28.94
N LYS A 26 -0.68 23.72 -27.76
CA LYS A 26 -1.42 24.93 -27.38
C LYS A 26 -0.53 26.16 -27.32
N ARG A 27 0.68 26.03 -26.76
CA ARG A 27 1.63 27.15 -26.67
C ARG A 27 2.07 27.62 -28.05
N LEU A 28 2.46 26.69 -28.93
CA LEU A 28 2.91 27.01 -30.29
C LEU A 28 1.78 27.60 -31.14
N GLY A 29 0.55 27.10 -31.01
CA GLY A 29 -0.63 27.66 -31.66
C GLY A 29 -1.00 29.07 -31.17
N LEU A 30 -0.52 29.47 -29.98
CA LEU A 30 -0.64 30.84 -29.47
C LEU A 30 0.58 31.71 -29.81
N HIS A 31 1.57 31.18 -30.52
CA HIS A 31 2.83 31.85 -30.87
C HIS A 31 3.60 32.46 -29.67
N ILE A 32 3.50 31.84 -28.50
CA ILE A 32 4.22 32.31 -27.30
C ILE A 32 5.42 31.43 -26.95
N SER A 33 6.45 32.05 -26.37
CA SER A 33 7.63 31.34 -25.87
C SER A 33 7.33 30.59 -24.57
N GLN A 34 8.18 29.63 -24.20
CA GLN A 34 8.07 28.96 -22.89
C GLN A 34 8.24 29.94 -21.72
N VAL A 35 9.03 31.00 -21.90
CA VAL A 35 9.23 32.07 -20.90
C VAL A 35 7.92 32.79 -20.65
N GLU A 36 7.25 33.21 -21.73
CA GLU A 36 5.98 33.92 -21.66
C GLU A 36 4.87 33.04 -21.08
N ALA A 37 4.76 31.78 -21.55
CA ALA A 37 3.80 30.84 -21.01
C ALA A 37 4.02 30.60 -19.50
N ALA A 38 5.28 30.42 -19.07
CA ALA A 38 5.60 30.23 -17.66
C ALA A 38 5.26 31.46 -16.80
N LYS A 39 5.51 32.67 -17.32
CA LYS A 39 5.14 33.94 -16.68
C LYS A 39 3.62 34.04 -16.48
N ARG A 40 2.83 33.72 -17.50
CA ARG A 40 1.35 33.73 -17.41
C ARG A 40 0.78 32.73 -16.40
N VAL A 41 1.46 31.59 -16.22
CA VAL A 41 1.05 30.58 -15.24
C VAL A 41 1.54 30.92 -13.82
N GLY A 42 2.53 31.82 -13.68
CA GLY A 42 3.18 32.12 -12.41
C GLY A 42 4.18 31.04 -11.98
N MET A 43 4.96 30.49 -12.92
CA MET A 43 6.00 29.49 -12.63
C MET A 43 7.34 29.80 -13.34
N LYS A 44 8.41 29.13 -12.89
CA LYS A 44 9.72 29.19 -13.55
C LYS A 44 9.65 28.55 -14.94
N GLN A 45 10.31 29.15 -15.93
CA GLN A 45 10.37 28.60 -17.31
C GLN A 45 10.94 27.18 -17.36
N SER A 46 11.97 26.87 -16.55
CA SER A 46 12.55 25.54 -16.50
C SER A 46 11.52 24.48 -16.08
N ARG A 47 10.61 24.84 -15.16
CA ARG A 47 9.52 23.97 -14.71
C ARG A 47 8.48 23.77 -15.81
N TYR A 48 8.10 24.83 -16.50
CA TYR A 48 7.22 24.74 -17.67
C TYR A 48 7.84 23.85 -18.77
N SER A 49 9.13 24.02 -19.08
CA SER A 49 9.87 23.18 -20.03
C SER A 49 9.90 21.70 -19.63
N THR A 50 10.07 21.38 -18.35
CA THR A 50 9.98 19.98 -17.88
C THR A 50 8.58 19.37 -17.99
N LEU A 51 7.52 20.18 -17.86
CA LEU A 51 6.14 19.76 -18.11
C LEU A 51 5.95 19.44 -19.59
N GLU A 52 6.35 20.34 -20.50
CA GLU A 52 6.24 20.11 -21.94
C GLU A 52 7.03 18.89 -22.40
N ARG A 53 8.21 18.63 -21.85
CA ARG A 53 8.99 17.42 -22.18
C ARG A 53 8.41 16.14 -21.59
N GLY A 54 7.41 16.24 -20.71
CA GLY A 54 6.84 15.08 -20.02
C GLY A 54 7.79 14.41 -19.01
N ILE A 55 8.85 15.10 -18.59
CA ILE A 55 9.77 14.61 -17.55
C ILE A 55 9.07 14.66 -16.18
N PHE A 56 8.23 15.67 -15.97
CA PHE A 56 7.50 15.83 -14.73
C PHE A 56 6.19 15.04 -14.77
N THR A 57 6.15 13.89 -14.10
CA THR A 57 4.99 12.98 -14.07
C THR A 57 3.89 13.41 -13.07
N ARG A 58 4.09 14.51 -12.34
CA ARG A 58 3.21 14.93 -11.24
C ARG A 58 2.87 16.41 -11.31
N VAL A 59 1.81 16.78 -12.02
CA VAL A 59 1.35 18.17 -12.04
C VAL A 59 0.77 18.56 -10.69
N ASN A 60 1.16 19.72 -10.16
CA ASN A 60 0.52 20.28 -8.97
C ASN A 60 -0.89 20.77 -9.36
N GLY A 61 -1.91 20.33 -8.62
CA GLY A 61 -3.30 20.72 -8.85
C GLY A 61 -3.51 22.24 -8.90
N LYS A 62 -2.71 22.99 -8.13
CA LYS A 62 -2.76 24.46 -8.07
C LYS A 62 -2.35 25.13 -9.39
N TRP A 63 -1.65 24.44 -10.29
CA TRP A 63 -1.24 25.00 -11.57
C TRP A 63 -2.32 24.91 -12.64
N PHE A 64 -3.33 24.04 -12.48
CA PHE A 64 -4.35 23.85 -13.52
C PHE A 64 -5.11 25.13 -13.88
N PRO A 65 -5.56 25.98 -12.93
CA PRO A 65 -6.21 27.25 -13.29
C PRO A 65 -5.29 28.16 -14.10
N GLY A 66 -4.03 28.32 -13.69
CA GLY A 66 -3.06 29.15 -14.40
C GLY A 66 -2.72 28.60 -15.78
N LEU A 67 -2.57 27.28 -15.92
CA LEU A 67 -2.35 26.62 -17.22
C LEU A 67 -3.54 26.77 -18.15
N ALA A 68 -4.76 26.56 -17.64
CA ALA A 68 -5.99 26.70 -18.42
C ALA A 68 -6.15 28.14 -18.94
N HIS A 69 -5.92 29.13 -18.08
CA HIS A 69 -5.95 30.54 -18.44
C HIS A 69 -4.87 30.89 -19.46
N ALA A 70 -3.60 30.55 -19.18
CA ALA A 70 -2.47 30.91 -20.05
C ALA A 70 -2.57 30.30 -21.46
N LEU A 71 -3.15 29.10 -21.57
CA LEU A 71 -3.24 28.33 -22.82
C LEU A 71 -4.65 28.32 -23.44
N LYS A 72 -5.57 29.13 -22.90
CA LYS A 72 -6.96 29.26 -23.37
C LYS A 72 -7.64 27.89 -23.59
N CYS A 73 -7.53 27.00 -22.60
CA CYS A 73 -8.10 25.65 -22.66
C CYS A 73 -8.89 25.31 -21.39
N ARG A 74 -9.70 24.26 -21.44
CA ARG A 74 -10.52 23.84 -20.29
C ARG A 74 -9.66 23.10 -19.26
N ILE A 75 -9.91 23.35 -17.96
CA ILE A 75 -9.25 22.63 -16.86
C ILE A 75 -9.49 21.12 -16.96
N THR A 76 -10.66 20.70 -17.45
CA THR A 76 -11.04 19.29 -17.62
C THR A 76 -10.15 18.57 -18.64
N GLU A 77 -9.80 19.23 -19.75
CA GLU A 77 -8.87 18.70 -20.76
C GLU A 77 -7.49 18.44 -20.15
N LEU A 78 -6.94 19.43 -19.43
CA LEU A 78 -5.66 19.29 -18.75
C LEU A 78 -5.65 18.14 -17.74
N ARG A 79 -6.75 17.98 -16.98
CA ARG A 79 -6.89 16.91 -16.00
C ARG A 79 -6.98 15.53 -16.66
N ALA A 80 -7.70 15.41 -17.78
CA ALA A 80 -7.81 14.15 -18.53
C ALA A 80 -6.46 13.69 -19.10
N LEU A 81 -5.62 14.63 -19.51
CA LEU A 81 -4.30 14.34 -20.08
C LEU A 81 -3.20 14.17 -19.03
N THR A 82 -3.48 14.51 -17.77
CA THR A 82 -2.51 14.39 -16.68
C THR A 82 -2.15 12.92 -16.48
N PRO A 83 -0.85 12.56 -16.47
CA PRO A 83 -0.45 11.18 -16.28
C PRO A 83 -1.10 10.59 -15.03
N ILE A 84 -1.86 9.52 -15.22
CA ILE A 84 -2.59 8.86 -14.14
C ILE A 84 -1.57 8.43 -13.08
N ARG A 85 -1.77 8.89 -11.83
CA ARG A 85 -0.95 8.44 -10.69
C ARG A 85 -0.96 6.91 -10.68
N LYS A 86 0.21 6.27 -10.53
CA LYS A 86 0.34 4.81 -10.54
C LYS A 86 -0.84 4.16 -9.80
N ALA A 87 -1.53 3.27 -10.51
CA ALA A 87 -2.61 2.48 -9.92
C ALA A 87 -2.07 1.69 -8.72
N PRO A 88 -2.91 1.39 -7.72
CA PRO A 88 -2.49 0.55 -6.62
C PRO A 88 -2.12 -0.82 -7.16
N GLN A 89 -0.92 -1.29 -6.84
CA GLN A 89 -0.45 -2.61 -7.29
C GLN A 89 -0.87 -3.73 -6.32
N THR A 90 -1.60 -3.41 -5.25
CA THR A 90 -2.01 -4.38 -4.23
C THR A 90 -3.46 -4.21 -3.81
N LYS A 91 -4.07 -5.31 -3.34
CA LYS A 91 -5.40 -5.30 -2.71
C LYS A 91 -5.47 -4.29 -1.56
N ARG A 92 -4.42 -4.24 -0.73
CA ARG A 92 -4.26 -3.23 0.33
C ARG A 92 -4.30 -1.81 -0.23
N GLY A 93 -3.45 -1.52 -1.21
CA GLY A 93 -3.38 -0.19 -1.78
C GLY A 93 -4.70 0.26 -2.41
N ASN A 94 -5.41 -0.68 -3.05
CA ASN A 94 -6.75 -0.46 -3.58
C ASN A 94 -7.74 -0.13 -2.46
N LEU A 95 -7.73 -0.89 -1.38
CA LEU A 95 -8.58 -0.65 -0.22
C LEU A 95 -8.32 0.73 0.41
N ILE A 96 -7.05 1.07 0.69
CA ILE A 96 -6.68 2.38 1.26
C ILE A 96 -7.16 3.50 0.34
N ARG A 97 -6.92 3.38 -0.97
CA ARG A 97 -7.36 4.39 -1.95
C ARG A 97 -8.87 4.51 -2.01
N TYR A 98 -9.59 3.40 -1.96
CA TYR A 98 -11.05 3.37 -1.97
C TYR A 98 -11.62 4.07 -0.72
N LEU A 99 -11.18 3.68 0.47
CA LEU A 99 -11.63 4.27 1.74
C LEU A 99 -11.31 5.76 1.81
N ARG A 100 -10.10 6.17 1.41
CA ARG A 100 -9.73 7.58 1.36
C ARG A 100 -10.64 8.38 0.42
N LYS A 101 -10.87 7.87 -0.79
CA LYS A 101 -11.75 8.54 -1.78
C LYS A 101 -13.20 8.60 -1.30
N ARG A 102 -13.69 7.56 -0.60
CA ARG A 102 -15.03 7.53 0.00
C ARG A 102 -15.21 8.63 1.04
N GLN A 103 -14.13 9.05 1.70
CA GLN A 103 -14.11 10.19 2.62
C GLN A 103 -13.74 11.52 1.95
N HIS A 104 -13.64 11.56 0.62
CA HIS A 104 -13.26 12.75 -0.14
C HIS A 104 -11.87 13.34 0.21
N LEU A 105 -11.02 12.57 0.89
CA LEU A 105 -9.69 13.02 1.30
C LEU A 105 -8.70 12.96 0.13
N SER A 106 -7.90 13.99 -0.03
CA SER A 106 -6.67 13.98 -0.82
C SER A 106 -5.58 13.18 -0.11
N ILE A 107 -4.51 12.84 -0.85
CA ILE A 107 -3.40 12.11 -0.23
C ILE A 107 -2.57 13.01 0.69
N GLU A 108 -2.64 14.31 0.44
CA GLU A 108 -2.07 15.37 1.26
C GLU A 108 -2.81 15.48 2.60
N GLU A 109 -4.14 15.53 2.59
CA GLU A 109 -4.96 15.58 3.81
C GLU A 109 -4.81 14.31 4.64
N LEU A 110 -4.87 13.12 4.01
CA LEU A 110 -4.65 11.87 4.73
C LEU A 110 -3.25 11.84 5.38
N ALA A 111 -2.24 12.40 4.72
CA ALA A 111 -0.90 12.47 5.30
C ALA A 111 -0.81 13.41 6.51
N LEU A 112 -1.56 14.52 6.50
CA LEU A 112 -1.68 15.41 7.65
C LEU A 112 -2.36 14.71 8.83
N ILE A 113 -3.50 14.04 8.61
CA ILE A 113 -4.24 13.30 9.64
C ILE A 113 -3.38 12.19 10.26
N LEU A 114 -2.61 11.47 9.44
CA LEU A 114 -1.74 10.39 9.92
C LEU A 114 -0.47 10.89 10.60
N HIS A 115 -0.17 12.19 10.54
CA HIS A 115 1.12 12.78 10.93
C HIS A 115 2.31 12.08 10.22
N MET A 116 2.16 11.83 8.91
CA MET A 116 3.15 11.13 8.09
C MET A 116 3.56 11.95 6.87
N LYS A 117 4.76 11.66 6.34
CA LYS A 117 5.20 12.27 5.08
C LYS A 117 4.27 11.82 3.94
N ARG A 118 3.77 12.77 3.13
CA ARG A 118 2.93 12.51 1.94
C ARG A 118 3.47 11.39 1.04
N ARG A 119 4.80 11.32 0.86
CA ARG A 119 5.46 10.28 0.07
C ARG A 119 5.20 8.88 0.64
N TYR A 120 5.26 8.73 1.96
CA TYR A 120 5.01 7.46 2.62
C TYR A 120 3.55 7.01 2.41
N VAL A 121 2.58 7.91 2.61
CA VAL A 121 1.16 7.62 2.35
C VAL A 121 0.89 7.25 0.89
N TYR A 122 1.56 7.92 -0.05
CA TYR A 122 1.55 7.53 -1.47
C TYR A 122 2.08 6.11 -1.70
N GLU A 123 3.15 5.73 -1.02
CA GLU A 123 3.72 4.39 -1.12
C GLU A 123 2.81 3.32 -0.50
N LEU A 124 2.06 3.64 0.58
CA LEU A 124 1.04 2.75 1.16
C LEU A 124 -0.05 2.37 0.14
N GLU A 125 -0.46 3.31 -0.72
CA GLU A 125 -1.42 3.04 -1.80
C GLU A 125 -0.80 2.35 -3.01
N THR A 126 0.44 2.69 -3.37
CA THR A 126 0.96 2.34 -4.71
C THR A 126 1.95 1.19 -4.72
N ARG A 127 2.68 0.95 -3.62
CA ARG A 127 3.74 -0.08 -3.56
C ARG A 127 3.30 -1.27 -2.73
N GLY A 128 3.61 -2.46 -3.24
CA GLY A 128 3.16 -3.72 -2.65
C GLY A 128 4.01 -4.31 -1.54
N ASN A 129 5.27 -3.91 -1.40
CA ASN A 129 6.23 -4.67 -0.58
C ASN A 129 6.61 -4.04 0.76
N GLN A 130 5.90 -3.00 1.21
CA GLN A 130 6.18 -2.41 2.52
C GLN A 130 5.31 -3.08 3.59
N LYS A 131 5.92 -3.88 4.46
CA LYS A 131 5.25 -4.32 5.70
C LYS A 131 4.83 -3.07 6.47
N MET A 132 3.55 -2.98 6.86
CA MET A 132 3.08 -1.90 7.72
C MET A 132 3.36 -2.26 9.17
N LYS A 133 3.81 -1.28 9.96
CA LYS A 133 3.87 -1.44 11.41
C LYS A 133 2.44 -1.45 11.96
N SER A 134 2.19 -2.13 13.07
CA SER A 134 0.85 -2.15 13.72
C SER A 134 0.35 -0.74 13.98
N GLU A 135 1.22 0.13 14.50
CA GLU A 135 0.93 1.55 14.72
C GLU A 135 0.46 2.28 13.45
N THR A 136 1.04 1.97 12.28
CA THR A 136 0.60 2.55 11.00
C THR A 136 -0.80 2.08 10.63
N VAL A 137 -1.13 0.83 10.95
CA VAL A 137 -2.44 0.25 10.70
C VAL A 137 -3.50 0.88 11.59
N GLU A 138 -3.20 1.05 12.88
CA GLU A 138 -4.10 1.71 13.83
C GLU A 138 -4.38 3.16 13.44
N LYS A 139 -3.34 3.90 13.07
CA LYS A 139 -3.47 5.28 12.54
C LYS A 139 -4.31 5.31 11.27
N LEU A 140 -4.08 4.39 10.32
CA LEU A 140 -4.89 4.28 9.10
C LEU A 140 -6.35 3.95 9.39
N ALA A 141 -6.60 2.98 10.27
CA ALA A 141 -7.94 2.55 10.64
C ALA A 141 -8.74 3.70 11.25
N SER A 142 -8.13 4.43 12.19
CA SER A 142 -8.70 5.62 12.80
C SER A 142 -8.95 6.73 11.76
N ALA A 143 -7.92 7.11 10.98
CA ALA A 143 -8.04 8.16 9.96
C ALA A 143 -9.05 7.83 8.85
N LEU A 144 -9.23 6.53 8.53
CA LEU A 144 -10.15 6.04 7.52
C LEU A 144 -11.48 5.55 8.11
N ASN A 145 -11.75 5.87 9.38
CA ASN A 145 -12.97 5.55 10.12
C ASN A 145 -13.46 4.13 9.84
N CYS A 146 -12.59 3.15 10.07
CA CYS A 146 -12.85 1.76 9.77
C CYS A 146 -12.15 0.85 10.77
N ASP A 147 -12.62 -0.39 10.88
CA ASP A 147 -12.07 -1.32 11.86
C ASP A 147 -10.65 -1.80 11.47
N VAL A 148 -9.77 -1.92 12.46
CA VAL A 148 -8.38 -2.38 12.31
C VAL A 148 -8.32 -3.76 11.63
N SER A 149 -9.35 -4.60 11.82
CA SER A 149 -9.46 -5.94 11.25
C SER A 149 -9.45 -5.97 9.73
N ILE A 150 -9.92 -4.90 9.07
CA ILE A 150 -9.94 -4.81 7.60
C ILE A 150 -8.51 -4.87 7.04
N PHE A 151 -7.53 -4.41 7.83
CA PHE A 151 -6.11 -4.45 7.48
C PHE A 151 -5.37 -5.70 7.99
N LYS A 152 -6.03 -6.70 8.61
CA LYS A 152 -5.38 -7.94 9.12
C LYS A 152 -4.54 -8.64 8.04
N ASN A 153 -5.04 -8.68 6.81
CA ASN A 153 -4.35 -9.28 5.66
C ASN A 153 -3.20 -8.41 5.11
N CYS A 154 -3.08 -7.16 5.55
CA CYS A 154 -2.20 -6.13 5.00
C CYS A 154 -0.90 -5.94 5.80
N VAL A 155 -0.82 -6.48 7.02
CA VAL A 155 0.29 -6.27 7.97
C VAL A 155 1.48 -7.20 7.70
N GLY A 156 1.43 -8.03 6.64
CA GLY A 156 2.38 -9.15 6.52
C GLY A 156 2.28 -10.12 7.70
N LEU A 157 1.17 -10.06 8.44
CA LEU A 157 0.69 -11.09 9.36
C LEU A 157 -0.02 -12.20 8.57
N GLU A 158 0.47 -12.53 7.36
CA GLU A 158 0.24 -13.90 6.91
C GLU A 158 0.91 -14.78 7.94
N ARG A 159 0.08 -15.31 8.86
CA ARG A 159 0.50 -16.43 9.67
C ARG A 159 0.97 -17.46 8.67
N ARG A 160 2.24 -17.86 8.79
CA ARG A 160 2.80 -18.93 7.95
C ARG A 160 1.78 -20.05 7.89
N LYS A 161 1.42 -20.50 6.69
CA LYS A 161 0.39 -21.52 6.47
C LYS A 161 0.64 -22.67 7.44
N ALA A 162 -0.28 -22.89 8.39
CA ALA A 162 -0.08 -23.90 9.42
C ALA A 162 0.17 -25.27 8.77
N LYS A 163 1.23 -25.95 9.21
CA LYS A 163 1.51 -27.32 8.78
C LYS A 163 1.13 -28.27 9.91
N GLY A 164 0.45 -29.35 9.54
CA GLY A 164 -0.05 -30.35 10.50
C GLY A 164 -1.36 -29.97 11.19
N LYS A 165 -1.94 -30.95 11.92
CA LYS A 165 -3.22 -30.78 12.63
C LYS A 165 -3.11 -29.80 13.79
N LEU A 166 -2.06 -29.92 14.61
CA LEU A 166 -1.80 -29.03 15.74
C LEU A 166 -1.65 -27.56 15.32
N GLY A 167 -0.82 -27.27 14.32
CA GLY A 167 -0.61 -25.89 13.88
C GLY A 167 -1.90 -25.23 13.39
N ARG A 168 -2.75 -25.99 12.68
CA ARG A 168 -4.07 -25.51 12.23
C ARG A 168 -5.00 -25.28 13.40
N LEU A 169 -5.08 -26.21 14.35
CA LEU A 169 -5.89 -26.08 15.55
C LEU A 169 -5.51 -24.82 16.34
N VAL A 170 -4.21 -24.60 16.59
CA VAL A 170 -3.71 -23.42 17.30
C VAL A 170 -4.07 -22.14 16.54
N GLN A 171 -3.84 -22.08 15.23
CA GLN A 171 -4.18 -20.89 14.43
C GLN A 171 -5.68 -20.59 14.43
N SER A 172 -6.52 -21.60 14.22
CA SER A 172 -7.98 -21.46 14.23
C SER A 172 -8.49 -21.01 15.58
N ARG A 173 -7.99 -21.58 16.68
CA ARG A 173 -8.44 -21.21 18.03
C ARG A 173 -7.96 -19.82 18.42
N CYS A 174 -6.72 -19.45 18.09
CA CYS A 174 -6.26 -18.07 18.24
C CYS A 174 -7.08 -17.07 17.44
N HIS A 175 -7.54 -17.45 16.24
CA HIS A 175 -8.43 -16.59 15.45
C HIS A 175 -9.77 -16.40 16.16
N PHE A 176 -10.38 -17.48 16.65
CA PHE A 176 -11.64 -17.45 17.39
C PHE A 176 -11.55 -16.58 18.66
N LEU A 177 -10.45 -16.69 19.40
CA LEU A 177 -10.20 -15.92 20.62
C LEU A 177 -9.60 -14.53 20.37
N ASN A 178 -9.47 -14.11 19.10
CA ASN A 178 -8.82 -12.86 18.69
C ASN A 178 -7.41 -12.64 19.28
N LEU A 179 -6.67 -13.73 19.52
CA LEU A 179 -5.30 -13.71 20.06
C LEU A 179 -4.29 -13.66 18.93
N ASN A 180 -3.19 -12.92 19.14
CA ASN A 180 -2.02 -12.96 18.26
C ASN A 180 -0.91 -13.85 18.86
N GLN A 181 0.15 -14.14 18.09
CA GLN A 181 1.23 -15.03 18.55
C GLN A 181 2.00 -14.47 19.76
N ALA A 182 2.11 -13.14 19.90
CA ALA A 182 2.77 -12.52 21.04
C ALA A 182 1.92 -12.66 22.31
N GLU A 183 0.60 -12.53 22.17
CA GLU A 183 -0.34 -12.71 23.27
C GLU A 183 -0.42 -14.19 23.70
N LEU A 184 -0.46 -15.13 22.75
CA LEU A 184 -0.39 -16.55 23.08
C LEU A 184 0.95 -16.91 23.76
N ALA A 185 2.06 -16.33 23.28
CA ALA A 185 3.38 -16.49 23.89
C ALA A 185 3.39 -16.01 25.34
N ARG A 186 2.81 -14.84 25.62
CA ARG A 186 2.64 -14.30 26.98
C ARG A 186 1.83 -15.23 27.88
N ARG A 187 0.68 -15.71 27.41
CA ARG A 187 -0.20 -16.62 28.17
C ARG A 187 0.43 -17.99 28.46
N THR A 188 1.32 -18.45 27.59
CA THR A 188 2.00 -19.75 27.74
C THR A 188 3.38 -19.64 28.40
N GLY A 189 3.85 -18.44 28.73
CA GLY A 189 5.21 -18.22 29.21
C GLY A 189 6.30 -18.63 28.20
N LYS A 190 6.00 -18.62 26.90
CA LYS A 190 6.93 -18.98 25.82
C LYS A 190 7.28 -17.76 24.97
N THR A 191 8.25 -17.91 24.08
CA THR A 191 8.60 -16.83 23.14
C THR A 191 7.71 -16.87 21.89
N ARG A 192 7.53 -15.71 21.24
CA ARG A 192 6.81 -15.64 19.96
C ARG A 192 7.41 -16.57 18.89
N ALA A 193 8.73 -16.70 18.86
CA ALA A 193 9.43 -17.61 17.94
C ALA A 193 9.06 -19.07 18.21
N TYR A 194 8.92 -19.45 19.48
CA TYR A 194 8.48 -20.79 19.89
C TYR A 194 7.07 -21.11 19.40
N ILE A 195 6.12 -20.19 19.59
CA ILE A 195 4.75 -20.31 19.07
C ILE A 195 4.73 -20.44 17.54
N SER A 196 5.54 -19.63 16.85
CA SER A 196 5.66 -19.70 15.39
C SER A 196 6.18 -21.07 14.90
N LYS A 197 7.11 -21.70 15.63
CA LYS A 197 7.59 -23.06 15.31
C LYS A 197 6.51 -24.13 15.53
N ILE A 198 5.64 -23.96 16.53
CA ILE A 198 4.48 -24.84 16.75
C ILE A 198 3.49 -24.71 15.59
N GLU A 199 3.07 -23.49 15.24
CA GLU A 199 2.10 -23.25 14.16
C GLU A 199 2.59 -23.74 12.79
N SER A 200 3.88 -23.57 12.52
CA SER A 200 4.52 -24.03 11.28
C SER A 200 4.84 -25.52 11.24
N GLY A 201 4.59 -26.26 12.33
CA GLY A 201 4.89 -27.68 12.45
C GLY A 201 6.39 -28.00 12.51
N ALA A 202 7.25 -26.98 12.68
CA ALA A 202 8.69 -27.13 12.81
C ALA A 202 9.12 -27.63 14.20
N LEU A 203 8.22 -27.58 15.18
CA LEU A 203 8.42 -28.10 16.53
C LEU A 203 7.42 -29.20 16.84
N SER A 204 7.93 -30.38 17.20
CA SER A 204 7.11 -31.50 17.69
C SER A 204 6.87 -31.35 19.19
N LEU A 205 5.61 -31.41 19.63
CA LEU A 205 5.23 -31.39 21.05
C LEU A 205 4.95 -32.79 21.61
N ARG A 206 5.36 -33.86 20.93
CA ARG A 206 5.06 -35.25 21.31
C ARG A 206 5.40 -35.57 22.77
N PHE A 207 6.54 -35.09 23.26
CA PHE A 207 7.03 -35.32 24.62
C PHE A 207 6.93 -34.08 25.52
N ALA A 208 6.40 -32.96 25.00
CA ALA A 208 6.34 -31.70 25.73
C ALA A 208 5.00 -31.56 26.49
N HIS A 209 4.78 -32.42 27.48
CA HIS A 209 3.51 -32.50 28.25
C HIS A 209 3.13 -31.17 28.90
N GLU A 210 4.08 -30.51 29.55
CA GLU A 210 3.86 -29.20 30.18
C GLU A 210 3.42 -28.14 29.15
N THR A 211 4.09 -28.11 27.98
CA THR A 211 3.77 -27.15 26.91
C THR A 211 2.38 -27.42 26.32
N ARG A 212 1.98 -28.70 26.21
CA ARG A 212 0.62 -29.07 25.77
C ARG A 212 -0.44 -28.60 26.78
N ARG A 213 -0.20 -28.77 28.07
CA ARG A 213 -1.09 -28.27 29.15
C ARG A 213 -1.20 -26.75 29.11
N LEU A 214 -0.07 -26.03 28.98
CA LEU A 214 -0.06 -24.56 28.90
C LEU A 214 -0.80 -24.06 27.65
N LEU A 215 -0.62 -24.70 26.49
CA LEU A 215 -1.38 -24.38 25.28
C LEU A 215 -2.87 -24.63 25.47
N SER A 216 -3.24 -25.74 26.11
CA SER A 216 -4.64 -26.07 26.41
C SER A 216 -5.32 -25.00 27.23
N GLY A 217 -4.68 -24.57 28.32
CA GLY A 217 -5.19 -23.49 29.17
C GLY A 217 -5.25 -22.16 28.44
N ALA A 218 -4.19 -21.78 27.70
CA ALA A 218 -4.14 -20.51 26.98
C ALA A 218 -5.12 -20.41 25.80
N LEU A 219 -5.51 -21.56 25.22
CA LEU A 219 -6.43 -21.65 24.09
C LEU A 219 -7.85 -22.07 24.49
N GLU A 220 -8.12 -22.24 25.79
CA GLU A 220 -9.42 -22.68 26.31
C GLU A 220 -9.92 -23.93 25.58
N LEU A 221 -9.05 -24.94 25.51
CA LEU A 221 -9.32 -26.25 24.93
C LEU A 221 -9.12 -27.33 25.99
N ASP A 222 -9.81 -28.45 25.81
CA ASP A 222 -9.55 -29.65 26.59
C ASP A 222 -8.16 -30.24 26.22
N PRO A 223 -7.34 -30.67 27.20
CA PRO A 223 -6.01 -31.24 26.95
C PRO A 223 -6.02 -32.41 25.95
N SER A 224 -7.10 -33.20 25.93
CA SER A 224 -7.29 -34.33 25.03
C SER A 224 -7.32 -33.90 23.56
N VAL A 225 -7.82 -32.70 23.26
CA VAL A 225 -7.88 -32.15 21.89
C VAL A 225 -6.49 -31.80 21.37
N ILE A 226 -5.65 -31.19 22.23
CA ILE A 226 -4.25 -30.90 21.90
C ILE A 226 -3.48 -32.21 21.71
N ASP A 227 -3.69 -33.20 22.57
CA ASP A 227 -3.05 -34.51 22.48
C ASP A 227 -3.43 -35.27 21.21
N ALA A 228 -4.71 -35.24 20.82
CA ALA A 228 -5.18 -35.82 19.57
C ALA A 228 -4.55 -35.13 18.34
N ALA A 229 -4.33 -33.81 18.41
CA ALA A 229 -3.72 -33.04 17.32
C ALA A 229 -2.19 -33.28 17.19
N VAL A 230 -1.54 -33.75 18.26
CA VAL A 230 -0.10 -34.09 18.32
C VAL A 230 0.16 -35.53 17.84
N LYS A 231 -0.78 -36.46 18.04
CA LYS A 231 -0.66 -37.85 17.57
C LYS A 231 -0.59 -37.92 16.04
N LYS A 232 0.46 -38.56 15.48
CA LYS A 232 0.46 -38.97 14.06
C LYS A 232 -0.59 -40.06 13.86
N LYS A 233 -1.27 -40.08 12.70
CA LYS A 233 -2.07 -41.24 12.27
C LYS A 233 -1.14 -42.47 12.29
N LYS A 234 -1.50 -43.53 13.01
CA LYS A 234 -0.88 -44.85 12.86
C LYS A 234 -1.01 -45.20 11.36
N PRO A 235 0.03 -45.68 10.66
CA PRO A 235 -0.23 -46.35 9.40
C PRO A 235 -1.18 -47.52 9.72
N GLU A 236 -2.34 -47.54 9.06
CA GLU A 236 -3.20 -48.72 9.02
C GLU A 236 -2.34 -49.84 8.45
N VAL A 237 -1.90 -50.75 9.32
CA VAL A 237 -1.31 -52.01 8.89
C VAL A 237 -2.47 -52.74 8.22
N SER A 238 -2.44 -52.80 6.89
CA SER A 238 -3.31 -53.66 6.12
C SER A 238 -3.11 -55.08 6.61
N ALA A 239 -4.12 -55.63 7.28
CA ALA A 239 -4.29 -57.06 7.38
C ALA A 239 -4.36 -57.58 5.94
N ILE A 240 -3.34 -58.33 5.54
CA ILE A 240 -3.41 -59.16 4.34
C ILE A 240 -4.02 -60.49 4.83
N PRO A 241 -5.07 -60.99 4.16
CA PRO A 241 -5.80 -62.20 4.56
C PRO A 241 -4.93 -63.46 4.56
#